data_AF-A0A535D365-F1
#
_entry.id   AF-A0A535D365-F1
#
_cell.length_a   1.000
_cell.length_b   1.000
_cell.length_c   1.000
_cell.angle_alpha   90.00
_cell.angle_beta   90.00
_cell.angle_gamma   90.00
#
_symmetry.space_group_name_H-M   'P 1'
#
loop_
_entity.id
_entity.type
_entity.pdbx_description
1 polymer ?
#
loop_
_entity_poly.entity_id
_entity_poly.type
_entity_poly.pdbx_seq_one_letter_code
_entity_poly.pdbx_strand_id
1 'polypeptide(L)'
;MLTSPFLLGARDRRERILRIAVARMTVGSSVGVTTTLAAKVFGVPDEQLTPGARLIARLFGVRNCVLGAWALSMRDAGADEQRRCFQFNAAVDIADFVLLAPYLRQRELRRAAFLSLALATSATLAWVNLLSDGS
;
A
#
# COMPACT_ATOMS: atom_id res chain seq x y z
N MET A 1 -1.83 15.99 14.17
CA MET A 1 -1.48 14.70 13.53
C MET A 1 -1.35 14.93 12.03
N LEU A 2 -0.32 14.37 11.38
CA LEU A 2 -0.29 14.29 9.92
C LEU A 2 -1.45 13.40 9.45
N THR A 3 -2.21 13.90 8.47
CA THR A 3 -3.32 13.16 7.85
C THR A 3 -2.81 12.53 6.57
N SER A 4 -3.03 11.22 6.39
CA SER A 4 -2.67 10.54 5.15
C SER A 4 -3.36 11.17 3.92
N PRO A 5 -2.65 11.34 2.80
CA PRO A 5 -3.26 11.76 1.53
C PRO A 5 -4.45 10.90 1.09
N PHE A 6 -4.46 9.59 1.44
CA PHE A 6 -5.56 8.69 1.11
C PHE A 6 -6.87 9.01 1.85
N LEU A 7 -6.79 9.76 2.93
CA LEU A 7 -7.93 10.09 3.80
C LEU A 7 -8.45 11.51 3.60
N LEU A 8 -7.81 12.32 2.75
CA LEU A 8 -8.19 13.72 2.53
C LEU A 8 -9.62 13.87 2.02
N GLY A 9 -10.45 14.60 2.76
CA GLY A 9 -11.85 14.85 2.39
C GLY A 9 -12.80 13.68 2.69
N ALA A 10 -12.39 12.67 3.45
CA ALA A 10 -13.29 11.63 3.96
C ALA A 10 -14.11 12.17 5.15
N ARG A 11 -15.43 11.97 5.11
CA ARG A 11 -16.39 12.56 6.05
C ARG A 11 -16.50 11.76 7.35
N ASP A 12 -16.42 10.44 7.25
CA ASP A 12 -16.57 9.53 8.39
C ASP A 12 -15.55 8.37 8.33
N ARG A 13 -15.50 7.59 9.41
CA ARG A 13 -14.59 6.44 9.56
C ARG A 13 -14.84 5.37 8.48
N ARG A 14 -16.09 5.15 8.12
CA ARG A 14 -16.51 4.13 7.14
C ARG A 14 -15.96 4.46 5.76
N GLU A 15 -16.05 5.73 5.36
CA GLU A 15 -15.50 6.26 4.13
C GLU A 15 -13.97 6.22 4.13
N ARG A 16 -13.32 6.54 5.27
CA ARG A 16 -11.85 6.43 5.40
C ARG A 16 -11.37 5.00 5.13
N ILE A 17 -12.00 4.00 5.73
CA ILE A 17 -11.69 2.57 5.53
C ILE A 17 -11.90 2.18 4.06
N LEU A 18 -13.04 2.57 3.47
CA LEU A 18 -13.34 2.31 2.06
C LEU A 18 -12.25 2.87 1.15
N ARG A 19 -11.85 4.13 1.35
CA ARG A 19 -10.88 4.82 0.50
C ARG A 19 -9.50 4.17 0.53
N ILE A 20 -8.96 3.89 1.72
CA ILE A 20 -7.63 3.27 1.82
C ILE A 20 -7.65 1.84 1.26
N ALA A 21 -8.72 1.09 1.50
CA ALA A 21 -8.86 -0.25 0.99
C ALA A 21 -8.95 -0.29 -0.55
N VAL A 22 -9.78 0.57 -1.14
CA VAL A 22 -9.90 0.70 -2.60
C VAL A 22 -8.58 1.20 -3.21
N ALA A 23 -7.91 2.17 -2.60
CA ALA A 23 -6.61 2.65 -3.05
C ALA A 23 -5.59 1.49 -3.10
N ARG A 24 -5.53 0.69 -2.02
CA ARG A 24 -4.65 -0.47 -1.93
C ARG A 24 -4.96 -1.53 -3.00
N MET A 25 -6.23 -1.85 -3.20
CA MET A 25 -6.67 -2.80 -4.25
C MET A 25 -6.37 -2.27 -5.65
N THR A 26 -6.52 -0.96 -5.89
CA THR A 26 -6.27 -0.34 -7.18
C THR A 26 -4.79 -0.37 -7.53
N VAL A 27 -3.93 0.01 -6.57
CA VAL A 27 -2.47 -0.10 -6.72
C VAL A 27 -2.06 -1.56 -6.93
N GLY A 28 -2.58 -2.47 -6.11
CA GLY A 28 -2.29 -3.91 -6.22
C GLY A 28 -2.70 -4.50 -7.58
N SER A 29 -3.92 -4.22 -8.03
CA SER A 29 -4.44 -4.68 -9.33
C SER A 29 -3.64 -4.12 -10.49
N SER A 30 -3.25 -2.84 -10.41
CA SER A 30 -2.43 -2.19 -11.44
C SER A 30 -1.07 -2.86 -11.59
N VAL A 31 -0.39 -3.14 -10.48
CA VAL A 31 0.91 -3.83 -10.48
C VAL A 31 0.77 -5.29 -10.96
N GLY A 32 -0.31 -5.97 -10.57
CA GLY A 32 -0.57 -7.36 -10.94
C GLY A 32 -0.93 -7.56 -12.41
N VAL A 33 -1.78 -6.69 -12.98
CA VAL A 33 -2.25 -6.83 -14.36
C VAL A 33 -1.28 -6.15 -15.33
N THR A 34 -0.79 -4.96 -14.98
CA THR A 34 -0.04 -4.08 -15.89
C THR A 34 1.41 -3.89 -15.45
N THR A 35 2.11 -4.98 -15.08
CA THR A 35 3.47 -4.92 -14.51
C THR A 35 4.45 -4.07 -15.33
N THR A 36 4.40 -4.11 -16.67
CA THR A 36 5.24 -3.26 -17.53
C THR A 36 4.86 -1.79 -17.47
N LEU A 37 3.58 -1.46 -17.41
CA LEU A 37 3.13 -0.07 -17.28
C LEU A 37 3.48 0.47 -15.89
N ALA A 38 3.23 -0.32 -14.85
CA ALA A 38 3.62 0.00 -13.48
C ALA A 38 5.14 0.23 -13.38
N ALA A 39 5.95 -0.63 -13.97
CA ALA A 39 7.39 -0.46 -14.05
C ALA A 39 7.79 0.89 -14.69
N LYS A 40 7.17 1.26 -15.81
CA LYS A 40 7.43 2.55 -16.48
C LYS A 40 7.06 3.75 -15.61
N VAL A 41 5.91 3.71 -14.94
CA VAL A 41 5.46 4.78 -14.03
C VAL A 41 6.44 4.97 -12.87
N PHE A 42 6.90 3.86 -12.30
CA PHE A 42 7.84 3.85 -11.19
C PHE A 42 9.29 4.12 -11.64
N GLY A 43 9.57 4.09 -12.94
CA GLY A 43 10.90 4.29 -13.49
C GLY A 43 11.84 3.12 -13.26
N VAL A 44 11.32 1.89 -13.30
CA VAL A 44 12.12 0.66 -13.28
C VAL A 44 12.71 0.44 -14.68
N PRO A 45 14.04 0.26 -14.82
CA PRO A 45 14.68 -0.05 -16.11
C PRO A 45 14.15 -1.35 -16.73
N ASP A 46 14.07 -1.42 -18.06
CA ASP A 46 13.54 -2.59 -18.77
C ASP A 46 14.39 -3.84 -18.53
N GLU A 47 15.70 -3.68 -18.30
CA GLU A 47 16.66 -4.75 -18.00
C GLU A 47 16.35 -5.46 -16.67
N GLN A 48 15.67 -4.76 -15.75
CA GLN A 48 15.27 -5.30 -14.44
C GLN A 48 13.94 -6.06 -14.52
N LEU A 49 13.21 -6.03 -15.65
CA LEU A 49 11.90 -6.65 -15.85
C LEU A 49 11.97 -8.13 -16.25
N THR A 50 12.78 -8.89 -15.52
CA THR A 50 12.92 -10.34 -15.66
C THR A 50 11.59 -11.07 -15.40
N PRO A 51 11.40 -12.30 -15.90
CA PRO A 51 10.22 -13.10 -15.58
C PRO A 51 10.00 -13.28 -14.06
N GLY A 52 11.09 -13.44 -13.31
CA GLY A 52 11.05 -13.52 -11.84
C GLY A 52 10.55 -12.23 -11.20
N ALA A 53 11.06 -11.06 -11.62
CA ALA A 53 10.59 -9.76 -11.13
C ALA A 53 9.09 -9.57 -11.40
N ARG A 54 8.60 -10.00 -12.58
CA ARG A 54 7.17 -9.93 -12.92
C ARG A 54 6.31 -10.84 -12.06
N LEU A 55 6.80 -12.04 -11.73
CA LEU A 55 6.11 -12.94 -10.81
C LEU A 55 5.99 -12.31 -9.42
N ILE A 56 7.09 -11.77 -8.87
CA ILE A 56 7.09 -11.10 -7.57
C ILE A 56 6.16 -9.88 -7.56
N ALA A 57 6.17 -9.06 -8.61
CA ALA A 57 5.26 -7.92 -8.75
C ALA A 57 3.79 -8.37 -8.75
N ARG A 58 3.46 -9.48 -9.41
CA ARG A 58 2.10 -10.04 -9.38
C ARG A 58 1.68 -10.52 -8.00
N LEU A 59 2.57 -11.22 -7.29
CA LEU A 59 2.31 -11.66 -5.92
C LEU A 59 2.11 -10.46 -4.97
N PHE A 60 2.93 -9.42 -5.11
CA PHE A 60 2.73 -8.15 -4.41
C PHE A 60 1.37 -7.53 -4.73
N GLY A 61 0.96 -7.56 -5.99
CA GLY A 61 -0.35 -7.09 -6.45
C GLY A 61 -1.50 -7.85 -5.78
N VAL A 62 -1.48 -9.19 -5.87
CA VAL A 62 -2.48 -10.08 -5.24
C VAL A 62 -2.56 -9.83 -3.74
N ARG A 63 -1.41 -9.77 -3.04
CA ARG A 63 -1.36 -9.47 -1.60
C ARG A 63 -2.06 -8.17 -1.27
N ASN A 64 -1.81 -7.10 -2.02
CA ASN A 64 -2.46 -5.80 -1.78
C ASN A 64 -3.97 -5.84 -2.05
N CYS A 65 -4.43 -6.60 -3.05
CA CYS A 65 -5.85 -6.82 -3.27
C CYS A 65 -6.51 -7.57 -2.10
N VAL A 66 -5.87 -8.63 -1.59
CA VAL A 66 -6.38 -9.40 -0.45
C VAL A 66 -6.42 -8.56 0.83
N LEU A 67 -5.36 -7.78 1.11
CA LEU A 67 -5.32 -6.89 2.27
C LEU A 67 -6.38 -5.78 2.21
N GLY A 68 -6.60 -5.20 1.03
CA GLY A 68 -7.67 -4.23 0.84
C GLY A 68 -9.06 -4.87 0.96
N ALA A 69 -9.29 -6.04 0.38
CA ALA A 69 -10.54 -6.78 0.53
C ALA A 69 -10.82 -7.13 2.00
N TRP A 70 -9.79 -7.53 2.76
CA TRP A 70 -9.93 -7.76 4.19
C TRP A 70 -10.31 -6.48 4.94
N ALA A 71 -9.66 -5.36 4.66
CA ALA A 71 -10.01 -4.06 5.25
C ALA A 71 -11.47 -3.65 4.93
N LEU A 72 -11.95 -3.90 3.70
CA LEU A 72 -13.36 -3.68 3.34
C LEU A 72 -14.31 -4.59 4.12
N SER A 73 -13.97 -5.87 4.28
CA SER A 73 -14.81 -6.82 5.03
C SER A 73 -14.92 -6.46 6.52
N MET A 74 -13.90 -5.79 7.08
CA MET A 74 -13.88 -5.34 8.47
C MET A 74 -14.50 -3.96 8.68
N ARG A 75 -14.92 -3.28 7.61
CA ARG A 75 -15.43 -1.89 7.66
C ARG A 75 -16.60 -1.71 8.63
N ASP A 76 -17.48 -2.70 8.68
CA ASP A 76 -18.68 -2.68 9.51
C ASP A 76 -18.55 -3.63 10.73
N ALA A 77 -17.34 -4.16 10.99
CA ALA A 77 -17.02 -5.05 12.11
C ALA A 77 -16.77 -4.29 13.42
N GLY A 78 -16.66 -5.02 14.55
CA GLY A 78 -16.39 -4.44 15.86
C GLY A 78 -15.01 -3.76 15.95
N ALA A 79 -14.86 -2.88 16.94
CA ALA A 79 -13.65 -2.06 17.10
C ALA A 79 -12.36 -2.90 17.22
N ASP A 80 -12.39 -4.01 17.95
CA ASP A 80 -11.23 -4.90 18.11
C ASP A 80 -10.82 -5.60 16.82
N GLU A 81 -11.78 -6.00 16.01
CA GLU A 81 -11.55 -6.66 14.72
C GLU A 81 -10.94 -5.69 13.71
N GLN A 82 -11.50 -4.47 13.65
CA GLN A 82 -10.94 -3.36 12.88
C GLN A 82 -9.50 -3.05 13.32
N ARG A 83 -9.26 -2.95 14.63
CA ARG A 83 -7.95 -2.63 15.19
C ARG A 83 -6.90 -3.66 14.77
N ARG A 84 -7.20 -4.96 14.90
CA ARG A 84 -6.30 -6.04 14.45
C ARG A 84 -6.01 -5.97 12.95
N CYS A 85 -7.04 -5.73 12.14
CA CYS A 85 -6.90 -5.58 10.70
C CYS A 85 -5.96 -4.41 10.33
N PHE A 86 -6.15 -3.24 10.94
CA PHE A 86 -5.35 -2.04 10.64
C PHE A 86 -3.92 -2.16 11.16
N GLN A 87 -3.71 -2.76 12.34
CA GLN A 87 -2.38 -3.06 12.86
C GLN A 87 -1.61 -3.99 11.91
N PHE A 88 -2.25 -5.05 11.41
CA PHE A 88 -1.63 -5.96 10.47
C PHE A 88 -1.26 -5.27 9.16
N ASN A 89 -2.18 -4.47 8.59
CA ASN A 89 -1.92 -3.70 7.38
C ASN A 89 -0.75 -2.72 7.57
N ALA A 90 -0.72 -1.98 8.69
CA ALA A 90 0.37 -1.08 9.02
C ALA A 90 1.71 -1.83 9.15
N ALA A 91 1.72 -3.00 9.79
CA ALA A 91 2.93 -3.81 9.93
C ALA A 91 3.49 -4.26 8.57
N VAL A 92 2.62 -4.67 7.63
CA VAL A 92 3.04 -5.01 6.26
C VAL A 92 3.64 -3.80 5.55
N ASP A 93 3.00 -2.63 5.63
CA ASP A 93 3.49 -1.41 4.96
C ASP A 93 4.81 -0.91 5.55
N ILE A 94 5.00 -1.04 6.87
CA ILE A 94 6.27 -0.75 7.55
C ILE A 94 7.36 -1.73 7.10
N ALA A 95 7.04 -3.03 6.99
CA ALA A 95 8.01 -4.01 6.52
C ALA A 95 8.44 -3.74 5.07
N ASP A 96 7.48 -3.44 4.17
CA ASP A 96 7.79 -3.03 2.79
C ASP A 96 8.68 -1.79 2.78
N PHE A 97 8.40 -0.80 3.64
CA PHE A 97 9.22 0.41 3.76
C PHE A 97 10.67 0.06 4.13
N VAL A 98 10.88 -0.74 5.17
CA VAL A 98 12.21 -1.14 5.64
C VAL A 98 12.98 -1.90 4.56
N LEU A 99 12.31 -2.79 3.83
CA LEU A 99 12.92 -3.59 2.76
C LEU A 99 13.27 -2.76 1.52
N LEU A 100 12.50 -1.71 1.22
CA LEU A 100 12.73 -0.85 0.05
C LEU A 100 13.66 0.33 0.32
N ALA A 101 13.79 0.78 1.57
CA ALA A 101 14.62 1.93 1.95
C ALA A 101 16.08 1.86 1.44
N PRO A 102 16.78 0.71 1.47
CA PRO A 102 18.15 0.61 0.96
C PRO A 102 18.29 0.98 -0.53
N TYR A 103 17.24 0.74 -1.33
CA TYR A 103 17.26 1.00 -2.78
C TYR A 103 17.23 2.49 -3.14
N LEU A 104 16.95 3.39 -2.19
CA LEU A 104 17.13 4.83 -2.39
C LEU A 104 18.58 5.21 -2.74
N ARG A 105 19.55 4.41 -2.26
CA ARG A 105 20.97 4.62 -2.54
C ARG A 105 21.37 4.15 -3.95
N GLN A 106 20.58 3.28 -4.58
CA GLN A 106 20.87 2.76 -5.92
C GLN A 106 20.34 3.71 -7.00
N ARG A 107 21.24 4.29 -7.81
CA ARG A 107 20.89 5.35 -8.78
C ARG A 107 19.77 4.93 -9.75
N GLU A 108 19.83 3.70 -10.23
CA GLU A 108 18.90 3.16 -11.23
C GLU A 108 17.52 2.85 -10.66
N LEU A 109 17.43 2.51 -9.37
CA LEU A 109 16.18 2.15 -8.71
C LEU A 109 15.65 3.25 -7.78
N ARG A 110 16.38 4.37 -7.63
CA ARG A 110 16.05 5.45 -6.70
C ARG A 110 14.63 5.98 -6.89
N ARG A 111 14.21 6.18 -8.15
CA ARG A 111 12.86 6.68 -8.46
C ARG A 111 11.79 5.67 -8.05
N ALA A 112 11.98 4.40 -8.40
CA ALA A 112 11.06 3.33 -8.05
C ALA A 112 10.97 3.14 -6.53
N ALA A 113 12.12 3.17 -5.85
CA ALA A 113 12.21 3.10 -4.38
C ALA A 113 11.49 4.29 -3.75
N PHE A 114 11.78 5.52 -4.19
CA PHE A 114 11.14 6.73 -3.65
C PHE A 114 9.61 6.70 -3.80
N LEU A 115 9.10 6.40 -4.99
CA LEU A 115 7.66 6.34 -5.23
C LEU A 115 6.98 5.22 -4.42
N SER A 116 7.62 4.05 -4.32
CA SER A 116 7.11 2.95 -3.50
C SER A 116 7.09 3.30 -2.02
N LEU A 117 8.14 3.95 -1.52
CA LEU A 117 8.22 4.40 -0.13
C LEU A 117 7.21 5.51 0.18
N ALA A 118 6.96 6.42 -0.75
CA ALA A 118 5.93 7.45 -0.59
C ALA A 118 4.52 6.83 -0.46
N LEU A 119 4.22 5.80 -1.27
CA LEU A 119 2.97 5.06 -1.17
C LEU A 119 2.88 4.27 0.14
N ALA A 120 3.93 3.52 0.50
CA ALA A 120 3.97 2.76 1.75
C ALA A 120 3.82 3.66 2.98
N THR A 121 4.47 4.82 2.99
CA THR A 121 4.35 5.82 4.06
C THR A 121 2.93 6.37 4.13
N SER A 122 2.34 6.73 2.98
CA SER A 122 0.96 7.25 2.92
C SER A 122 -0.05 6.21 3.40
N ALA A 123 0.13 4.94 3.04
CA ALA A 123 -0.73 3.85 3.48
C ALA A 123 -0.57 3.59 4.99
N THR A 124 0.68 3.49 5.48
CA THR A 124 0.98 3.35 6.91
C THR A 124 0.31 4.44 7.73
N LEU A 125 0.45 5.71 7.31
CA LEU A 125 -0.18 6.84 7.98
C LEU A 125 -1.71 6.70 8.01
N ALA A 126 -2.34 6.20 6.94
CA ALA A 126 -3.79 6.01 6.90
C ALA A 126 -4.25 5.00 7.95
N TRP A 127 -3.54 3.88 8.08
CA TRP A 127 -3.85 2.86 9.11
C TRP A 127 -3.63 3.40 10.52
N VAL A 128 -2.54 4.14 10.75
CA VAL A 128 -2.25 4.77 12.05
C VAL A 128 -3.33 5.79 12.41
N ASN A 129 -3.78 6.63 11.46
CA ASN A 129 -4.89 7.56 11.69
C ASN A 129 -6.18 6.81 12.08
N LEU A 130 -6.51 5.72 11.39
CA LEU A 130 -7.68 4.89 11.73
C LEU A 130 -7.58 4.23 13.11
N LEU A 131 -6.36 3.87 13.53
CA LEU A 131 -6.10 3.32 14.87
C LEU A 131 -6.25 4.38 15.97
N SER A 132 -5.78 5.61 15.73
CA SER A 132 -5.90 6.70 16.70
C SER A 132 -7.33 7.24 16.85
N ASP A 133 -8.15 7.14 15.81
CA ASP A 133 -9.54 7.61 15.85
C ASP A 133 -10.48 6.66 16.64
N GLY A 134 -9.99 5.48 17.06
CA GLY A 134 -10.79 4.44 17.74
C GLY A 134 -10.35 4.14 19.18
N SER A 135 -9.34 4.85 19.69
CA SER A 135 -8.87 4.80 21.08
C SER A 135 -9.38 5.98 21.88
#